data_AF-A0A328FA53-F1
#
_entry.id   AF-A0A328FA53-F1
#
_cell.length_a   1.000
_cell.length_b   1.000
_cell.length_c   1.000
_cell.angle_alpha   90.00
_cell.angle_beta   90.00
_cell.angle_gamma   90.00
#
_symmetry.space_group_name_H-M   'P 1'
#
loop_
_entity.id
_entity.type
_entity.pdbx_description
1 polymer ?
#
loop_
_entity_poly.entity_id
_entity_poly.type
_entity_poly.pdbx_seq_one_letter_code
_entity_poly.pdbx_strand_id
1 'polypeptide(L)'
;MSVLLIIVMVTIAGCAATNQAQHHAESQPQEVLGTMVIRINPTDLASLPEPPIDLMLHIRQMTGGHDVIYDIADGMAIWELFTEGPNDVGVCFQNFRLVLPPGNYFVAGLDVRAKSLSDKPFFLPTGGPSFTVPKGGCVYIGRINATYLRLPPGSLDQAKATTGKISAATGNPLRMIYLTKGALLATALFVDQPTEDECTPAGDYCKQLLAYAHHNVCTVQCVAALTGCASAHDKGQVYHLLPPNAESEYLKTVNVGILLEGSVTPTEISYSITLKVQKPLPKSAIAVLKFENPDPRADPVEVVYEPKPDQKEIFVISPSVACIVNGRYYRVVVTLFGDRERRDILGTHEQMVAFFVSSKILRMLSVPECRPTE
;
A
#
# COMPACT_ATOMS: atom_id res chain seq x y z
N MET A 1 -62.22 -50.60 -6.83
CA MET A 1 -61.00 -50.90 -6.07
C MET A 1 -60.37 -49.56 -5.72
N SER A 2 -60.52 -49.14 -4.48
CA SER A 2 -60.09 -47.82 -3.99
C SER A 2 -59.04 -48.06 -2.92
N VAL A 3 -57.82 -47.55 -3.14
CA VAL A 3 -56.70 -47.63 -2.22
C VAL A 3 -56.81 -46.47 -1.24
N LEU A 4 -56.92 -46.79 0.05
CA LEU A 4 -56.95 -45.84 1.16
C LEU A 4 -55.51 -45.58 1.61
N LEU A 5 -55.01 -44.37 1.40
CA LEU A 5 -53.69 -43.91 1.86
C LEU A 5 -53.83 -43.26 3.25
N ILE A 6 -53.24 -43.88 4.27
CA ILE A 6 -53.15 -43.32 5.62
C ILE A 6 -51.81 -42.59 5.75
N ILE A 7 -51.83 -41.27 5.92
CA ILE A 7 -50.64 -40.46 6.21
C ILE A 7 -50.59 -40.21 7.72
N VAL A 8 -49.55 -40.73 8.37
CA VAL A 8 -49.22 -40.43 9.77
C VAL A 8 -48.32 -39.19 9.79
N MET A 9 -48.81 -38.08 10.34
CA MET A 9 -47.99 -36.90 10.62
C MET A 9 -47.29 -37.06 11.96
N VAL A 10 -45.96 -37.14 11.93
CA VAL A 10 -45.08 -37.04 13.12
C VAL A 10 -44.63 -35.59 13.24
N THR A 11 -45.01 -34.92 14.33
CA THR A 11 -44.54 -33.57 14.65
C THR A 11 -43.21 -33.68 15.40
N ILE A 12 -42.11 -33.30 14.76
CA ILE A 12 -40.81 -33.15 15.43
C ILE A 12 -40.70 -31.70 15.92
N ALA A 13 -40.78 -31.50 17.23
CA ALA A 13 -40.44 -30.23 17.86
C ALA A 13 -38.90 -30.06 17.85
N GLY A 14 -38.39 -29.33 16.86
CA GLY A 14 -36.97 -28.98 16.78
C GLY A 14 -36.63 -27.77 17.65
N CYS A 15 -35.64 -27.93 18.53
CA CYS A 15 -35.02 -26.83 19.29
C CYS A 15 -34.42 -25.78 18.35
N ALA A 16 -35.09 -24.64 18.19
CA ALA A 16 -34.58 -23.46 17.50
C ALA A 16 -34.12 -22.42 18.55
N ALA A 17 -32.95 -22.63 19.16
CA ALA A 17 -32.42 -21.68 20.16
C ALA A 17 -30.89 -21.43 20.07
N THR A 18 -30.21 -21.83 18.99
CA THR A 18 -28.74 -21.70 18.90
C THR A 18 -28.21 -20.88 17.72
N ASN A 19 -29.03 -20.46 16.74
CA ASN A 19 -28.54 -19.69 15.58
C ASN A 19 -28.66 -18.16 15.70
N GLN A 20 -29.37 -17.64 16.72
CA GLN A 20 -29.59 -16.19 16.84
C GLN A 20 -28.42 -15.46 17.52
N ALA A 21 -27.66 -16.15 18.38
CA ALA A 21 -26.48 -15.58 19.05
C ALA A 21 -25.28 -15.44 18.10
N GLN A 22 -25.13 -16.34 17.11
CA GLN A 22 -24.04 -16.26 16.13
C GLN A 22 -24.22 -15.11 15.13
N HIS A 23 -25.45 -14.82 14.68
CA HIS A 23 -25.69 -13.70 13.78
C HIS A 23 -25.57 -12.32 14.44
N HIS A 24 -25.79 -12.21 15.75
CA HIS A 24 -25.60 -10.94 16.47
C HIS A 24 -24.13 -10.58 16.71
N ALA A 25 -23.23 -11.57 16.79
CA ALA A 25 -21.80 -11.33 16.93
C ALA A 25 -21.15 -10.84 15.62
N GLU A 26 -21.73 -11.19 14.46
CA GLU A 26 -21.17 -10.84 13.14
C GLU A 26 -21.40 -9.38 12.72
N SER A 27 -22.33 -8.67 13.37
CA SER A 27 -22.69 -7.30 13.03
C SER A 27 -22.17 -6.25 14.02
N GLN A 28 -21.42 -6.66 15.05
CA GLN A 28 -20.91 -5.68 16.00
C GLN A 28 -19.84 -4.82 15.32
N PRO A 29 -19.92 -3.48 15.44
CA PRO A 29 -18.84 -2.61 15.02
C PRO A 29 -17.55 -2.96 15.77
N GLN A 30 -16.44 -2.91 15.07
CA GLN A 30 -15.12 -3.23 15.58
C GLN A 30 -14.31 -1.96 15.70
N GLU A 31 -13.39 -1.97 16.66
CA GLU A 31 -12.55 -0.82 16.90
C GLU A 31 -11.38 -0.79 15.92
N VAL A 32 -11.15 0.37 15.32
CA VAL A 32 -10.04 0.61 14.39
C VAL A 32 -9.15 1.70 14.96
N LEU A 33 -7.89 1.36 15.13
CA LEU A 33 -6.85 2.19 15.73
C LEU A 33 -5.81 2.54 14.67
N GLY A 34 -5.33 3.76 14.69
CA GLY A 34 -4.17 4.16 13.89
C GLY A 34 -3.71 5.56 14.22
N THR A 35 -2.65 5.98 13.55
CA THR A 35 -2.06 7.32 13.75
C THR A 35 -1.94 8.02 12.40
N MET A 36 -2.42 9.26 12.32
CA MET A 36 -2.12 10.15 11.21
C MET A 36 -0.85 10.91 11.49
N VAL A 37 0.07 10.91 10.53
CA VAL A 37 1.32 11.67 10.58
C VAL A 37 1.38 12.59 9.37
N ILE A 38 1.28 13.90 9.59
CA ILE A 38 1.44 14.90 8.53
C ILE A 38 2.77 15.62 8.72
N ARG A 39 3.68 15.42 7.78
CA ARG A 39 4.98 16.10 7.75
C ARG A 39 4.93 17.25 6.75
N ILE A 40 5.31 18.45 7.19
CA ILE A 40 5.32 19.65 6.34
C ILE A 40 6.73 20.23 6.35
N ASN A 41 7.38 20.14 5.19
CA ASN A 41 8.71 20.69 4.94
C ASN A 41 8.54 22.06 4.25
N PRO A 42 8.98 23.17 4.84
CA PRO A 42 8.94 24.45 4.17
C PRO A 42 10.04 24.53 3.11
N THR A 43 9.76 25.17 1.97
CA THR A 43 10.84 25.72 1.13
C THR A 43 11.49 26.92 1.82
N ASP A 44 12.68 27.33 1.37
CA ASP A 44 13.46 28.44 1.95
C ASP A 44 12.69 29.75 2.15
N LEU A 45 11.60 29.96 1.39
CA LEU A 45 10.76 31.17 1.45
C LEU A 45 9.42 30.96 2.17
N ALA A 46 9.12 29.74 2.60
CA ALA A 46 7.90 29.42 3.32
C ALA A 46 8.18 29.31 4.82
N SER A 47 7.24 29.75 5.66
CA SER A 47 7.26 29.44 7.09
C SER A 47 6.64 28.07 7.35
N LEU A 48 6.89 27.48 8.51
CA LEU A 48 6.08 26.36 9.00
C LEU A 48 4.65 26.83 9.32
N PRO A 49 3.64 25.94 9.19
CA PRO A 49 2.29 26.28 9.62
C PRO A 49 2.24 26.40 11.14
N GLU A 50 1.51 27.40 11.61
CA GLU A 50 1.25 27.60 13.03
C GLU A 50 0.04 26.76 13.45
N PRO A 51 0.08 26.08 14.61
CA PRO A 51 -1.07 25.38 15.18
C PRO A 51 -2.19 26.36 15.60
N PRO A 52 -3.44 25.89 15.74
CA PRO A 52 -3.88 24.50 15.63
C PRO A 52 -4.05 24.03 14.18
N ILE A 53 -3.86 22.72 13.98
CA ILE A 53 -4.14 21.99 12.74
C ILE A 53 -5.12 20.87 13.11
N ASP A 54 -6.41 21.07 12.85
CA ASP A 54 -7.43 20.06 13.13
C ASP A 54 -7.59 19.14 11.91
N LEU A 55 -7.66 17.82 12.15
CA LEU A 55 -7.83 16.82 11.11
C LEU A 55 -9.13 16.03 11.31
N MET A 56 -9.84 15.79 10.22
CA MET A 56 -10.95 14.85 10.15
C MET A 56 -10.64 13.79 9.09
N LEU A 57 -10.90 12.53 9.39
CA LEU A 57 -10.52 11.40 8.54
C LEU A 57 -11.64 11.03 7.58
N HIS A 58 -11.33 10.90 6.30
CA HIS A 58 -12.28 10.40 5.29
C HIS A 58 -12.02 8.93 5.04
N ILE A 59 -12.99 8.08 5.35
CA ILE A 59 -12.91 6.63 5.13
C ILE A 59 -14.06 6.21 4.21
N ARG A 60 -13.73 5.36 3.23
CA ARG A 60 -14.72 4.76 2.34
C ARG A 60 -14.64 3.24 2.39
N GLN A 61 -15.81 2.61 2.47
CA GLN A 61 -15.93 1.17 2.31
C GLN A 61 -15.83 0.79 0.83
N MET A 62 -15.00 -0.20 0.50
CA MET A 62 -14.72 -0.55 -0.90
C MET A 62 -15.90 -1.13 -1.67
N THR A 63 -16.83 -1.78 -0.99
CA THR A 63 -17.98 -2.47 -1.60
C THR A 63 -19.12 -1.53 -1.98
N GLY A 64 -18.80 -0.32 -2.45
CA GLY A 64 -19.79 0.67 -2.90
C GLY A 64 -20.35 1.58 -1.80
N GLY A 65 -19.63 1.73 -0.69
CA GLY A 65 -20.02 2.65 0.38
C GLY A 65 -19.80 4.13 0.03
N HIS A 66 -20.56 5.01 0.68
CA HIS A 66 -20.30 6.45 0.66
C HIS A 66 -19.06 6.79 1.49
N ASP A 67 -18.46 7.96 1.22
CA ASP A 67 -17.47 8.53 2.13
C ASP A 67 -18.14 8.81 3.47
N VAL A 68 -17.56 8.27 4.54
CA VAL A 68 -17.93 8.63 5.90
C VAL A 68 -16.79 9.44 6.49
N ILE A 69 -17.15 10.63 6.97
CA ILE A 69 -16.22 11.55 7.62
C ILE A 69 -16.26 11.23 9.11
N TYR A 70 -15.11 10.89 9.66
CA TYR A 70 -14.95 10.64 11.08
C TYR A 70 -14.14 11.78 11.71
N ASP A 71 -14.69 12.33 12.78
CA ASP A 71 -13.90 13.16 13.69
C ASP A 71 -12.84 12.28 14.34
N ILE A 72 -11.60 12.73 14.33
CA ILE A 72 -10.54 12.08 15.07
C ILE A 72 -10.76 12.44 16.56
N ALA A 73 -11.56 11.62 17.22
CA ALA A 73 -12.13 11.91 18.53
C ALA A 73 -11.12 11.84 19.70
N ASP A 74 -9.93 11.27 19.47
CA ASP A 74 -8.97 10.93 20.52
C ASP A 74 -7.79 11.92 20.54
N GLY A 75 -8.04 13.10 21.11
CA GLY A 75 -7.00 14.06 21.49
C GLY A 75 -6.73 15.21 20.49
N MET A 76 -6.13 16.27 21.02
CA MET A 76 -5.59 17.36 20.22
C MET A 76 -4.44 16.84 19.37
N ALA A 77 -4.40 17.24 18.10
CA ALA A 77 -3.26 16.97 17.25
C ALA A 77 -1.98 17.54 17.89
N ILE A 78 -0.96 16.70 18.03
CA ILE A 78 0.32 17.09 18.60
C ILE A 78 1.18 17.65 17.47
N TRP A 79 1.65 18.88 17.65
CA TRP A 79 2.53 19.56 16.71
C TRP A 79 3.95 19.58 17.27
N GLU A 80 4.86 18.90 16.58
CA GLU A 80 6.27 18.82 16.94
C GLU A 80 7.15 19.45 15.85
N LEU A 81 8.27 20.02 16.28
CA LEU A 81 9.27 20.61 15.41
C LEU A 81 10.52 19.74 15.46
N PHE A 82 10.91 19.20 14.30
CA PHE A 82 12.13 18.42 14.14
C PHE A 82 13.14 19.23 13.35
N THR A 83 14.36 19.37 13.88
CA THR A 83 15.48 19.93 13.14
C THR A 83 16.21 18.80 12.42
N GLU A 84 15.72 18.44 11.23
CA GLU A 84 16.37 17.44 10.36
C GLU A 84 17.21 18.14 9.28
N GLY A 85 18.48 18.44 9.60
CA GLY A 85 19.40 19.10 8.66
C GLY A 85 19.22 20.63 8.63
N PRO A 86 19.36 21.30 7.46
CA PRO A 86 19.34 22.77 7.38
C PRO A 86 17.94 23.38 7.55
N ASN A 87 16.87 22.58 7.49
CA ASN A 87 15.50 23.06 7.48
C ASN A 87 14.71 22.46 8.65
N ASP A 88 13.94 23.30 9.33
CA ASP A 88 12.98 22.83 10.33
C ASP A 88 11.81 22.13 9.64
N VAL A 89 11.41 20.99 10.20
CA VAL A 89 10.30 20.16 9.73
C VAL A 89 9.21 20.18 10.78
N GLY A 90 8.01 20.58 10.39
CA GLY A 90 6.83 20.49 11.24
C GLY A 90 6.14 19.15 11.07
N VAL A 91 5.90 18.43 12.16
CA VAL A 91 5.20 17.14 12.13
C VAL A 91 3.98 17.21 13.03
N CYS A 92 2.83 16.87 12.45
CA CYS A 92 1.56 16.73 13.14
C CYS A 92 1.27 15.24 13.37
N PHE A 93 1.06 14.84 14.61
CA PHE A 93 0.63 13.51 14.99
C PHE A 93 -0.79 13.55 15.53
N GLN A 94 -1.67 12.68 15.04
CA GLN A 94 -2.99 12.52 15.63
C GLN A 94 -3.41 11.06 15.61
N ASN A 95 -3.54 10.47 16.80
CA ASN A 95 -4.10 9.14 16.97
C ASN A 95 -5.60 9.18 16.69
N PHE A 96 -6.14 8.14 16.07
CA PHE A 96 -7.57 7.98 15.88
C PHE A 96 -8.05 6.62 16.39
N ARG A 97 -9.26 6.65 16.92
CA ARG A 97 -10.03 5.50 17.35
C ARG A 97 -11.40 5.58 16.68
N LEU A 98 -11.70 4.59 15.86
CA LEU A 98 -12.94 4.53 15.08
C LEU A 98 -13.68 3.25 15.40
N VAL A 99 -14.97 3.24 15.07
CA VAL A 99 -15.84 2.11 15.27
C VAL A 99 -16.48 1.78 13.93
N LEU A 100 -15.97 0.74 13.26
CA LEU A 100 -16.33 0.38 11.88
C LEU A 100 -16.89 -1.05 11.81
N PRO A 101 -17.93 -1.32 11.02
CA PRO A 101 -18.37 -2.71 10.81
C PRO A 101 -17.29 -3.52 10.06
N PRO A 102 -17.29 -4.86 10.16
CA PRO A 102 -16.36 -5.70 9.41
C PRO A 102 -16.43 -5.43 7.90
N GLY A 103 -15.27 -5.37 7.23
CA GLY A 103 -15.21 -5.08 5.81
C GLY A 103 -13.88 -4.51 5.35
N ASN A 104 -13.78 -4.21 4.05
CA ASN A 104 -12.59 -3.60 3.45
C ASN A 104 -12.82 -2.10 3.25
N TYR A 105 -11.85 -1.31 3.67
CA TYR A 105 -11.90 0.14 3.67
C TYR A 105 -10.66 0.72 3.03
N PHE A 106 -10.75 1.97 2.59
CA PHE A 106 -9.57 2.78 2.35
C PHE A 106 -9.73 4.17 2.96
N VAL A 107 -8.60 4.73 3.40
CA VAL A 107 -8.54 6.11 3.88
C VAL A 107 -8.41 7.02 2.67
N ALA A 108 -9.47 7.72 2.32
CA ALA A 108 -9.52 8.55 1.12
C ALA A 108 -8.68 9.83 1.27
N GLY A 109 -8.65 10.40 2.47
CA GLY A 109 -7.91 11.62 2.76
C GLY A 109 -8.26 12.21 4.12
N LEU A 110 -7.92 13.48 4.28
CA LEU A 110 -8.12 14.27 5.48
C LEU A 110 -8.79 15.59 5.13
N ASP A 111 -9.84 15.96 5.84
CA ASP A 111 -10.25 17.36 5.90
C ASP A 111 -9.39 18.06 6.95
N VAL A 112 -8.73 19.14 6.54
CA VAL A 112 -7.81 19.89 7.38
C VAL A 112 -8.35 21.28 7.64
N ARG A 113 -8.38 21.68 8.92
CA ARG A 113 -8.67 23.04 9.34
C ARG A 113 -7.40 23.63 9.97
N ALA A 114 -6.72 24.46 9.20
CA ALA A 114 -5.49 25.12 9.63
C ALA A 114 -5.47 26.56 9.14
N LYS A 115 -5.79 27.51 10.03
CA LYS A 115 -5.85 28.95 9.67
C LYS A 115 -4.52 29.48 9.15
N SER A 116 -3.40 28.88 9.53
CA SER A 116 -2.06 29.24 9.03
C SER A 116 -1.80 28.81 7.59
N LEU A 117 -2.62 27.92 7.03
CA LEU A 117 -2.53 27.40 5.66
C LEU A 117 -3.66 27.89 4.75
N SER A 118 -4.89 27.95 5.27
CA SER A 118 -6.08 28.34 4.52
C SER A 118 -7.15 28.92 5.43
N ASP A 119 -7.94 29.88 4.94
CA ASP A 119 -9.07 30.46 5.69
C ASP A 119 -10.31 29.56 5.67
N LYS A 120 -10.32 28.54 4.80
CA LYS A 120 -11.36 27.51 4.69
C LYS A 120 -10.77 26.12 4.89
N PRO A 121 -11.56 25.15 5.39
CA PRO A 121 -11.15 23.74 5.39
C PRO A 121 -10.74 23.29 3.98
N PHE A 122 -9.76 22.40 3.89
CA PHE A 122 -9.27 21.87 2.62
C PHE A 122 -8.95 20.38 2.76
N PHE A 123 -9.00 19.68 1.63
CA PHE A 123 -8.80 18.23 1.59
C PHE A 123 -7.34 17.88 1.25
N LEU A 124 -6.75 16.98 2.02
CA LEU A 124 -5.44 16.38 1.79
C LEU A 124 -5.59 14.90 1.42
N PRO A 125 -5.15 14.46 0.23
CA PRO A 125 -5.19 13.05 -0.13
C PRO A 125 -4.12 12.26 0.64
N THR A 126 -4.49 11.13 1.23
CA THR A 126 -3.57 10.23 1.96
C THR A 126 -2.95 9.16 1.06
N GLY A 127 -3.31 9.13 -0.21
CA GLY A 127 -2.85 8.12 -1.17
C GLY A 127 -3.73 6.88 -1.23
N GLY A 128 -4.81 6.82 -0.42
CA GLY A 128 -5.77 5.73 -0.47
C GLY A 128 -5.35 4.43 0.23
N PRO A 129 -4.60 4.44 1.35
CA PRO A 129 -4.20 3.18 1.99
C PRO A 129 -5.43 2.35 2.39
N SER A 130 -5.39 1.05 2.09
CA SER A 130 -6.52 0.13 2.30
C SER A 130 -6.29 -0.81 3.47
N PHE A 131 -7.33 -1.08 4.25
CA PHE A 131 -7.26 -1.94 5.43
C PHE A 131 -8.53 -2.79 5.55
N THR A 132 -8.42 -3.90 6.29
CA THR A 132 -9.52 -4.83 6.54
C THR A 132 -9.94 -4.75 8.00
N VAL A 133 -11.22 -4.56 8.27
CA VAL A 133 -11.77 -4.70 9.61
C VAL A 133 -12.25 -6.14 9.78
N PRO A 134 -11.60 -6.96 10.63
CA PRO A 134 -11.99 -8.36 10.82
C PRO A 134 -13.35 -8.46 11.51
N LYS A 135 -13.94 -9.65 11.55
CA LYS A 135 -15.08 -9.93 12.42
C LYS A 135 -14.57 -10.17 13.85
N GLY A 136 -15.05 -9.38 14.81
CA GLY A 136 -14.68 -9.49 16.23
C GLY A 136 -13.31 -8.88 16.56
N GLY A 137 -13.25 -8.12 17.66
CA GLY A 137 -12.03 -7.52 18.20
C GLY A 137 -11.73 -6.09 17.73
N CYS A 138 -10.45 -5.73 17.81
CA CYS A 138 -9.94 -4.44 17.34
C CYS A 138 -8.84 -4.67 16.31
N VAL A 139 -8.61 -3.68 15.45
CA VAL A 139 -7.53 -3.70 14.45
C VAL A 139 -6.70 -2.43 14.56
N TYR A 140 -5.38 -2.59 14.58
CA TYR A 140 -4.43 -1.49 14.49
C TYR A 140 -3.86 -1.45 13.07
N ILE A 141 -4.06 -0.34 12.37
CA ILE A 141 -3.75 -0.20 10.94
C ILE A 141 -2.42 0.52 10.67
N GLY A 142 -1.62 0.77 11.72
CA GLY A 142 -0.33 1.43 11.60
C GLY A 142 -0.43 2.95 11.53
N ARG A 143 0.62 3.58 10.99
CA ARG A 143 0.67 5.04 10.81
C ARG A 143 0.54 5.40 9.35
N ILE A 144 -0.36 6.32 9.07
CA ILE A 144 -0.58 6.85 7.74
C ILE A 144 0.22 8.14 7.63
N ASN A 145 1.32 8.08 6.88
CA ASN A 145 2.24 9.18 6.69
C ASN A 145 1.91 9.94 5.41
N ALA A 146 1.80 11.26 5.55
CA ALA A 146 1.66 12.17 4.43
C ALA A 146 2.65 13.32 4.54
N THR A 147 3.60 13.38 3.59
CA THR A 147 4.64 14.40 3.54
C THR A 147 4.33 15.41 2.45
N TYR A 148 4.39 16.68 2.83
CA TYR A 148 4.14 17.82 1.96
C TYR A 148 5.32 18.79 1.97
N LEU A 149 5.65 19.32 0.80
CA LEU A 149 6.49 20.50 0.66
C LEU A 149 5.61 21.74 0.61
N ARG A 150 5.86 22.72 1.49
CA ARG A 150 5.12 23.98 1.53
C ARG A 150 5.81 25.05 0.69
N LEU A 151 5.07 25.58 -0.27
CA LEU A 151 5.45 26.75 -1.06
C LEU A 151 4.97 28.05 -0.37
N PRO A 152 5.70 29.16 -0.54
CA PRO A 152 5.28 30.45 0.00
C PRO A 152 3.95 30.94 -0.60
N PRO A 153 3.27 31.91 0.04
CA PRO A 153 2.17 32.64 -0.57
C PRO A 153 2.56 33.22 -1.93
N GLY A 154 1.66 33.13 -2.91
CA GLY A 154 1.89 33.61 -4.28
C GLY A 154 0.70 33.31 -5.18
N SER A 155 0.77 33.75 -6.45
CA SER A 155 -0.28 33.44 -7.43
C SER A 155 -0.29 31.95 -7.80
N LEU A 156 -1.43 31.47 -8.32
CA LEU A 156 -1.55 30.09 -8.79
C LEU A 156 -0.50 29.77 -9.88
N ASP A 157 -0.21 30.71 -10.76
CA ASP A 157 0.77 30.52 -11.84
C ASP A 157 2.21 30.44 -11.30
N GLN A 158 2.53 31.23 -10.28
CA GLN A 158 3.82 31.12 -9.57
C GLN A 158 3.94 29.75 -8.89
N ALA A 159 2.89 29.30 -8.20
CA ALA A 159 2.88 28.00 -7.54
C ALA A 159 3.02 26.84 -8.55
N LYS A 160 2.32 26.89 -9.70
CA LYS A 160 2.46 25.92 -10.79
C LYS A 160 3.86 25.92 -11.40
N ALA A 161 4.44 27.09 -11.67
CA ALA A 161 5.78 27.21 -12.21
C ALA A 161 6.84 26.61 -11.26
N THR A 162 6.74 26.92 -9.97
CA THR A 162 7.61 26.34 -8.93
C THR A 162 7.42 24.83 -8.82
N THR A 163 6.17 24.35 -8.82
CA THR A 163 5.86 22.91 -8.82
C THR A 163 6.49 22.21 -10.03
N GLY A 164 6.38 22.79 -11.22
CA GLY A 164 6.98 22.25 -12.44
C GLY A 164 8.50 22.14 -12.36
N LYS A 165 9.18 23.15 -11.79
CA LYS A 165 10.64 23.11 -11.55
C LYS A 165 11.04 22.00 -10.58
N ILE A 166 10.33 21.86 -9.46
CA ILE A 166 10.63 20.84 -8.44
C ILE A 166 10.32 19.44 -9.01
N SER A 167 9.21 19.30 -9.71
CA SER A 167 8.84 18.05 -10.39
C SER A 167 9.90 17.62 -11.41
N ALA A 168 10.39 18.55 -12.23
CA ALA A 168 11.47 18.29 -13.18
C ALA A 168 12.79 17.92 -12.47
N ALA A 169 13.14 18.61 -11.37
CA ALA A 169 14.36 18.35 -10.62
C ALA A 169 14.34 17.00 -9.88
N THR A 170 13.16 16.57 -9.41
CA THR A 170 12.98 15.29 -8.70
C THR A 170 12.65 14.12 -9.62
N GLY A 171 12.39 14.38 -10.91
CA GLY A 171 11.93 13.37 -11.86
C GLY A 171 10.53 12.81 -11.58
N ASN A 172 9.77 13.41 -10.66
CA ASN A 172 8.49 12.90 -10.19
C ASN A 172 7.37 13.93 -10.40
N PRO A 173 6.22 13.56 -10.99
CA PRO A 173 5.06 14.46 -11.08
C PRO A 173 4.50 14.71 -9.68
N LEU A 174 4.51 15.98 -9.25
CA LEU A 174 4.00 16.37 -7.94
C LEU A 174 2.56 16.87 -8.03
N ARG A 175 1.73 16.47 -7.06
CA ARG A 175 0.38 17.01 -6.90
C ARG A 175 0.42 18.24 -6.02
N MET A 176 -0.10 19.36 -6.53
CA MET A 176 -0.19 20.62 -5.82
C MET A 176 -1.61 20.86 -5.30
N ILE A 177 -1.69 21.30 -4.05
CA ILE A 177 -2.90 21.80 -3.41
C ILE A 177 -2.68 23.30 -3.20
N TYR A 178 -3.41 24.11 -3.95
CA TYR A 178 -3.30 25.57 -3.87
C TYR A 178 -4.24 26.11 -2.80
N LEU A 179 -3.71 26.90 -1.87
CA LEU A 179 -4.39 27.40 -0.67
C LEU A 179 -4.31 28.93 -0.61
N THR A 180 -5.08 29.55 0.29
CA THR A 180 -5.07 31.03 0.41
C THR A 180 -3.74 31.57 0.97
N LYS A 181 -2.95 30.75 1.69
CA LYS A 181 -1.67 31.14 2.31
C LYS A 181 -0.47 30.34 1.79
N GLY A 182 -0.52 29.96 0.51
CA GLY A 182 0.55 29.25 -0.19
C GLY A 182 0.07 28.02 -0.94
N ALA A 183 0.94 27.03 -1.10
CA ALA A 183 0.58 25.74 -1.67
C ALA A 183 1.29 24.60 -0.96
N LEU A 184 0.72 23.40 -1.04
CA LEU A 184 1.31 22.16 -0.56
C LEU A 184 1.56 21.22 -1.74
N LEU A 185 2.76 20.66 -1.83
CA LEU A 185 3.11 19.64 -2.82
C LEU A 185 3.23 18.30 -2.13
N ALA A 186 2.42 17.31 -2.51
CA ALA A 186 2.54 15.96 -1.95
C ALA A 186 3.84 15.32 -2.46
N THR A 187 4.79 15.02 -1.55
CA THR A 187 6.10 14.46 -1.89
C THR A 187 6.24 12.98 -1.52
N ALA A 188 5.53 12.53 -0.47
CA ALA A 188 5.46 11.12 -0.11
C ALA A 188 4.13 10.82 0.58
N LEU A 189 3.52 9.69 0.23
CA LEU A 189 2.33 9.16 0.88
C LEU A 189 2.59 7.66 1.08
N PHE A 190 2.66 7.22 2.33
CA PHE A 190 2.91 5.81 2.64
C PHE A 190 2.31 5.45 3.99
N VAL A 191 2.11 4.14 4.19
CA VAL A 191 1.84 3.59 5.51
C VAL A 191 3.11 2.90 5.96
N ASP A 192 3.63 3.29 7.11
CA ASP A 192 4.75 2.60 7.72
C ASP A 192 4.28 1.78 8.92
N GLN A 193 5.16 0.87 9.31
CA GLN A 193 5.06 0.21 10.59
C GLN A 193 5.66 1.14 11.66
N PRO A 194 5.17 1.08 12.90
CA PRO A 194 5.93 1.53 14.04
C PRO A 194 7.31 0.87 14.01
N THR A 195 8.37 1.64 14.25
CA THR A 195 9.73 1.12 14.41
C THR A 195 9.82 0.26 15.67
N GLU A 196 10.84 -0.61 15.78
CA GLU A 196 11.05 -1.40 17.01
C GLU A 196 11.20 -0.50 18.25
N ASP A 197 11.81 0.69 18.09
CA ASP A 197 11.95 1.68 19.15
C ASP A 197 10.60 2.30 19.57
N GLU A 198 9.62 2.32 18.67
CA GLU A 198 8.24 2.74 18.91
C GLU A 198 7.37 1.64 19.52
N CYS A 199 7.81 0.37 19.43
CA CYS A 199 7.20 -0.75 20.13
C CYS A 199 7.60 -0.83 21.62
N THR A 200 8.51 0.03 22.09
CA THR A 200 8.93 0.05 23.50
C THR A 200 8.05 0.99 24.35
N PRO A 201 7.68 0.62 25.61
CA PRO A 201 6.72 1.37 26.43
C PRO A 201 7.12 2.78 26.90
N ALA A 202 8.27 3.32 26.46
CA ALA A 202 8.79 4.58 26.97
C ALA A 202 8.35 5.79 26.12
N GLY A 203 7.32 6.50 26.58
CA GLY A 203 7.32 7.98 26.64
C GLY A 203 6.66 8.80 25.52
N ASP A 204 6.12 8.21 24.46
CA ASP A 204 5.57 8.97 23.31
C ASP A 204 4.09 8.64 23.07
N TYR A 205 3.28 9.67 22.79
CA TYR A 205 1.83 9.58 22.60
C TYR A 205 1.44 8.67 21.43
N CYS A 206 2.25 8.59 20.37
CA CYS A 206 2.04 7.63 19.28
C CYS A 206 2.24 6.17 19.75
N LYS A 207 3.16 5.94 20.70
CA LYS A 207 3.45 4.62 21.26
C LYS A 207 2.33 4.11 22.17
N GLN A 208 1.50 5.01 22.71
CA GLN A 208 0.37 4.64 23.56
C GLN A 208 -0.69 3.83 22.79
N LEU A 209 -0.92 4.13 21.51
CA LEU A 209 -1.98 3.46 20.74
C LEU A 209 -1.58 2.04 20.33
N LEU A 210 -0.31 1.83 19.96
CA LEU A 210 0.21 0.49 19.69
C LEU A 210 0.27 -0.37 20.96
N ALA A 211 0.74 0.20 22.07
CA ALA A 211 0.74 -0.48 23.36
C ALA A 211 -0.69 -0.85 23.80
N TYR A 212 -1.65 0.07 23.61
CA TYR A 212 -3.07 -0.19 23.81
C TYR A 212 -3.56 -1.31 22.91
N ALA A 213 -3.18 -1.31 21.63
CA ALA A 213 -3.56 -2.33 20.68
C ALA A 213 -3.05 -3.72 21.10
N HIS A 214 -1.79 -3.82 21.54
CA HIS A 214 -1.23 -5.06 22.08
C HIS A 214 -1.94 -5.51 23.36
N HIS A 215 -2.22 -4.58 24.28
CA HIS A 215 -2.92 -4.89 25.53
C HIS A 215 -4.33 -5.43 25.30
N ASN A 216 -5.04 -4.90 24.29
CA ASN A 216 -6.39 -5.34 23.93
C ASN A 216 -6.42 -6.45 22.88
N VAL A 217 -5.27 -7.05 22.56
CA VAL A 217 -5.14 -8.17 21.61
C VAL A 217 -5.71 -7.81 20.22
N CYS A 218 -5.48 -6.57 19.77
CA CYS A 218 -5.91 -6.14 18.45
C CYS A 218 -5.13 -6.87 17.36
N THR A 219 -5.79 -7.15 16.24
CA THR A 219 -5.12 -7.59 15.02
C THR A 219 -4.26 -6.44 14.50
N VAL A 220 -2.95 -6.62 14.43
CA VAL A 220 -2.04 -5.65 13.81
C VAL A 220 -2.03 -5.90 12.31
N GLN A 221 -2.54 -4.94 11.53
CA GLN A 221 -2.51 -5.00 10.08
C GLN A 221 -1.46 -4.06 9.51
N CYS A 222 -0.64 -4.62 8.63
CA CYS A 222 0.20 -3.83 7.76
C CYS A 222 -0.63 -3.38 6.57
N VAL A 223 -1.00 -2.10 6.53
CA VAL A 223 -1.63 -1.54 5.34
C VAL A 223 -0.57 -1.48 4.24
N ALA A 224 -0.82 -2.18 3.14
CA ALA A 224 0.03 -2.10 1.96
C ALA A 224 -0.05 -0.67 1.41
N ALA A 225 1.08 0.05 1.43
CA ALA A 225 1.19 1.36 0.80
C ALA A 225 0.95 1.21 -0.72
N LEU A 226 0.09 2.06 -1.28
CA LEU A 226 0.02 2.25 -2.73
C LEU A 226 1.29 3.00 -3.14
N THR A 227 2.35 2.27 -3.51
CA THR A 227 3.53 2.84 -4.18
C THR A 227 3.13 3.29 -5.59
N GLY A 228 2.51 4.46 -5.69
CA GLY A 228 2.05 5.01 -6.95
C GLY A 228 1.13 6.21 -6.77
N CYS A 229 1.69 7.40 -6.58
CA CYS A 229 0.97 8.67 -6.69
C CYS A 229 0.54 8.93 -8.16
N ALA A 230 -0.44 8.19 -8.68
CA ALA A 230 -1.13 8.49 -9.94
C ALA A 230 -2.65 8.33 -9.76
N SER A 231 -3.39 9.30 -10.28
CA SER A 231 -4.81 9.58 -9.97
C SER A 231 -5.76 8.41 -10.24
N ALA A 232 -6.72 8.16 -9.34
CA ALA A 232 -7.86 7.28 -9.57
C ALA A 232 -9.16 7.96 -9.09
N HIS A 233 -9.84 8.61 -10.04
CA HIS A 233 -11.30 8.64 -10.07
C HIS A 233 -11.71 7.52 -11.03
N ASP A 234 -11.97 6.31 -10.52
CA ASP A 234 -12.79 5.35 -11.24
C ASP A 234 -13.45 4.37 -10.27
N LYS A 235 -14.70 4.02 -10.54
CA LYS A 235 -15.60 3.33 -9.60
C LYS A 235 -15.31 1.83 -9.59
N GLY A 236 -15.03 1.27 -8.41
CA GLY A 236 -15.18 -0.16 -8.13
C GLY A 236 -13.97 -1.07 -8.34
N GLN A 237 -12.73 -0.58 -8.19
CA GLN A 237 -11.57 -1.47 -8.21
C GLN A 237 -11.40 -2.23 -6.88
N VAL A 238 -11.39 -3.56 -6.98
CA VAL A 238 -10.90 -4.48 -5.96
C VAL A 238 -9.41 -4.20 -5.76
N TYR A 239 -8.99 -3.72 -4.59
CA TYR A 239 -7.56 -3.59 -4.26
C TYR A 239 -6.97 -4.99 -4.10
N HIS A 240 -6.05 -5.33 -5.00
CA HIS A 240 -5.33 -6.59 -4.96
C HIS A 240 -4.11 -6.43 -4.05
N LEU A 241 -4.06 -7.22 -2.98
CA LEU A 241 -2.93 -7.23 -2.04
C LEU A 241 -1.64 -7.56 -2.81
N LEU A 242 -0.60 -6.75 -2.63
CA LEU A 242 0.72 -7.12 -3.12
C LEU A 242 1.14 -8.43 -2.44
N PRO A 243 1.75 -9.39 -3.17
CA PRO A 243 2.19 -10.62 -2.57
C PRO A 243 3.32 -10.31 -1.57
N PRO A 244 3.39 -11.00 -0.42
CA PRO A 244 4.49 -10.82 0.50
C PRO A 244 5.82 -11.21 -0.16
N ASN A 245 6.90 -10.62 0.32
CA ASN A 245 8.24 -11.05 -0.05
C ASN A 245 8.48 -12.47 0.45
N ALA A 246 8.85 -13.37 -0.46
CA ALA A 246 9.20 -14.73 -0.15
C ALA A 246 10.58 -14.82 0.49
N GLU A 247 10.78 -15.89 1.26
CA GLU A 247 12.06 -16.22 1.89
C GLU A 247 12.32 -17.72 1.74
N SER A 248 13.53 -18.07 1.33
CA SER A 248 14.03 -19.44 1.22
C SER A 248 15.42 -19.54 1.86
N GLU A 249 15.97 -20.75 1.95
CA GLU A 249 17.23 -21.01 2.65
C GLU A 249 18.39 -20.10 2.21
N TYR A 250 18.49 -19.81 0.90
CA TYR A 250 19.58 -19.02 0.33
C TYR A 250 19.17 -17.60 -0.06
N LEU A 251 17.88 -17.34 -0.26
CA LEU A 251 17.40 -16.13 -0.92
C LEU A 251 16.21 -15.52 -0.19
N LYS A 252 16.19 -14.19 -0.10
CA LYS A 252 15.03 -13.42 0.37
C LYS A 252 14.67 -12.36 -0.66
N THR A 253 13.41 -12.29 -1.07
CA THR A 253 12.97 -11.19 -1.95
C THR A 253 13.05 -9.87 -1.19
N VAL A 254 13.72 -8.89 -1.81
CA VAL A 254 13.74 -7.50 -1.33
C VAL A 254 12.75 -6.67 -2.13
N ASN A 255 12.76 -6.82 -3.45
CA ASN A 255 11.91 -6.08 -4.37
C ASN A 255 11.55 -6.96 -5.58
N VAL A 256 10.36 -6.76 -6.14
CA VAL A 256 9.91 -7.41 -7.37
C VAL A 256 8.89 -6.52 -8.08
N GLY A 257 8.91 -6.51 -9.42
CA GLY A 257 7.97 -5.68 -10.17
C GLY A 257 7.99 -5.93 -11.68
N ILE A 258 7.16 -5.15 -12.37
CA ILE A 258 7.15 -5.02 -13.82
C ILE A 258 7.71 -3.65 -14.18
N LEU A 259 8.71 -3.62 -15.05
CA LEU A 259 9.26 -2.43 -15.67
C LEU A 259 8.55 -2.17 -17.00
N LEU A 260 8.16 -0.92 -17.21
CA LEU A 260 7.53 -0.43 -18.43
C LEU A 260 8.42 0.65 -19.03
N GLU A 261 9.08 0.37 -20.15
CA GLU A 261 9.94 1.33 -20.84
C GLU A 261 9.10 2.20 -21.80
N GLY A 262 8.53 3.27 -21.25
CA GLY A 262 7.62 4.16 -21.96
C GLY A 262 8.27 5.01 -23.06
N SER A 263 9.60 5.00 -23.20
CA SER A 263 10.29 5.67 -24.31
C SER A 263 10.24 4.89 -25.63
N VAL A 264 9.84 3.62 -25.58
CA VAL A 264 9.68 2.74 -26.75
C VAL A 264 8.19 2.53 -27.05
N THR A 265 7.81 2.43 -28.33
CA THR A 265 6.41 2.19 -28.75
C THR A 265 6.33 1.02 -29.74
N PRO A 266 5.61 -0.07 -29.44
CA PRO A 266 4.89 -0.33 -28.19
C PRO A 266 5.83 -0.38 -26.97
N THR A 267 5.31 -0.07 -25.78
CA THR A 267 6.13 -0.09 -24.54
C THR A 267 6.72 -1.47 -24.32
N GLU A 268 8.02 -1.53 -24.03
CA GLU A 268 8.66 -2.77 -23.63
C GLU A 268 8.33 -3.11 -22.19
N ILE A 269 8.12 -4.41 -21.93
CA ILE A 269 7.67 -4.93 -20.66
C ILE A 269 8.70 -5.94 -20.16
N SER A 270 9.32 -5.69 -19.02
CA SER A 270 10.26 -6.63 -18.40
C SER A 270 9.88 -6.89 -16.95
N TYR A 271 10.19 -8.08 -16.45
CA TYR A 271 10.17 -8.35 -15.02
C TYR A 271 11.46 -7.87 -14.37
N SER A 272 11.38 -7.41 -13.12
CA SER A 272 12.56 -7.15 -12.30
C SER A 272 12.43 -7.83 -10.94
N ILE A 273 13.53 -8.34 -10.43
CA ILE A 273 13.61 -8.94 -9.09
C ILE A 273 14.95 -8.61 -8.44
N THR A 274 14.90 -8.25 -7.16
CA THR A 274 16.06 -8.06 -6.28
C THR A 274 15.97 -9.06 -5.14
N LEU A 275 17.02 -9.86 -4.97
CA LEU A 275 17.13 -10.91 -3.98
C LEU A 275 18.31 -10.64 -3.07
N LYS A 276 18.13 -10.78 -1.76
CA LYS A 276 19.21 -10.80 -0.78
C LYS A 276 19.71 -12.23 -0.58
N VAL A 277 21.02 -12.41 -0.67
CA VAL A 277 21.71 -13.68 -0.42
C VAL A 277 21.88 -13.88 1.08
N GLN A 278 21.22 -14.91 1.62
CA GLN A 278 21.16 -15.20 3.06
C GLN A 278 22.36 -16.04 3.52
N LYS A 279 22.80 -16.97 2.67
CA LYS A 279 23.93 -17.87 2.91
C LYS A 279 24.98 -17.70 1.82
N PRO A 280 26.28 -17.80 2.14
CA PRO A 280 27.34 -17.76 1.13
C PRO A 280 27.08 -18.78 0.01
N LEU A 281 27.18 -18.31 -1.23
CA LEU A 281 27.01 -19.14 -2.43
C LEU A 281 28.36 -19.78 -2.81
N PRO A 282 28.38 -21.04 -3.29
CA PRO A 282 29.57 -21.64 -3.89
C PRO A 282 30.10 -20.79 -5.06
N LYS A 283 31.43 -20.79 -5.27
CA LYS A 283 32.07 -19.99 -6.34
C LYS A 283 31.57 -20.33 -7.75
N SER A 284 31.07 -21.53 -7.95
CA SER A 284 30.54 -22.04 -9.22
C SER A 284 29.02 -21.93 -9.33
N ALA A 285 28.36 -21.30 -8.35
CA ALA A 285 26.92 -21.24 -8.31
C ALA A 285 26.35 -20.41 -9.47
N ILE A 286 25.18 -20.81 -9.97
CA ILE A 286 24.39 -20.05 -10.92
C ILE A 286 22.94 -20.00 -10.45
N ALA A 287 22.26 -18.89 -10.73
CA ALA A 287 20.82 -18.75 -10.52
C ALA A 287 20.12 -18.77 -11.88
N VAL A 288 19.18 -19.71 -12.05
CA VAL A 288 18.31 -19.75 -13.23
C VAL A 288 16.94 -19.22 -12.81
N LEU A 289 16.56 -18.08 -13.37
CA LEU A 289 15.30 -17.42 -13.11
C LEU A 289 14.36 -17.70 -14.26
N LYS A 290 13.17 -18.22 -13.95
CA LYS A 290 12.09 -18.44 -14.91
C LYS A 290 10.92 -17.53 -14.55
N PHE A 291 10.69 -16.53 -15.37
CA PHE A 291 9.58 -15.61 -15.26
C PHE A 291 8.40 -16.17 -16.07
N GLU A 292 7.21 -16.22 -15.48
CA GLU A 292 6.00 -16.65 -16.16
C GLU A 292 5.76 -15.81 -17.43
N ASN A 293 5.50 -16.49 -18.55
CA ASN A 293 5.15 -15.81 -19.78
C ASN A 293 3.68 -15.40 -19.76
N PRO A 294 3.35 -14.13 -20.09
CA PRO A 294 1.97 -13.71 -20.19
C PRO A 294 1.14 -14.45 -21.25
N ASP A 295 1.76 -14.89 -22.36
CA ASP A 295 1.12 -15.77 -23.35
C ASP A 295 1.19 -17.23 -22.86
N PRO A 296 0.06 -17.90 -22.59
CA PRO A 296 0.03 -19.26 -22.08
C PRO A 296 0.59 -20.31 -23.06
N ARG A 297 0.80 -19.95 -24.33
CA ARG A 297 1.37 -20.82 -25.36
C ARG A 297 2.89 -20.69 -25.48
N ALA A 298 3.50 -19.74 -24.80
CA ALA A 298 4.92 -19.51 -24.81
C ALA A 298 5.59 -20.05 -23.54
N ASP A 299 6.84 -20.50 -23.68
CA ASP A 299 7.63 -20.95 -22.54
C ASP A 299 7.93 -19.78 -21.59
N PRO A 300 8.14 -20.06 -20.28
CA PRO A 300 8.64 -19.08 -19.34
C PRO A 300 9.92 -18.40 -19.83
N VAL A 301 10.06 -17.10 -19.58
CA VAL A 301 11.27 -16.35 -19.92
C VAL A 301 12.38 -16.75 -18.97
N GLU A 302 13.43 -17.39 -19.48
CA GLU A 302 14.57 -17.84 -18.69
C GLU A 302 15.72 -16.81 -18.71
N VAL A 303 16.29 -16.52 -17.54
CA VAL A 303 17.53 -15.76 -17.37
C VAL A 303 18.51 -16.55 -16.54
N VAL A 304 19.74 -16.68 -17.02
CA VAL A 304 20.85 -17.27 -16.27
C VAL A 304 21.68 -16.15 -15.70
N TYR A 305 21.84 -16.16 -14.38
CA TYR A 305 22.65 -15.20 -13.64
C TYR A 305 23.81 -15.93 -12.96
N GLU A 306 25.02 -15.38 -13.07
CA GLU A 306 26.20 -15.89 -12.36
C GLU A 306 26.55 -14.93 -11.21
N PRO A 307 26.20 -15.25 -9.96
CA PRO A 307 26.57 -14.42 -8.81
C PRO A 307 28.10 -14.32 -8.68
N LYS A 308 28.58 -13.11 -8.39
CA LYS A 308 29.98 -12.91 -8.01
C LYS A 308 30.22 -13.53 -6.62
N PRO A 309 31.46 -13.98 -6.33
CA PRO A 309 31.82 -14.39 -4.97
C PRO A 309 31.46 -13.32 -3.95
N ASP A 310 30.87 -13.74 -2.83
CA ASP A 310 30.45 -12.89 -1.70
C ASP A 310 29.37 -11.83 -2.01
N GLN A 311 28.77 -11.87 -3.21
CA GLN A 311 27.69 -10.98 -3.59
C GLN A 311 26.51 -11.11 -2.63
N LYS A 312 26.08 -9.99 -2.04
CA LYS A 312 24.99 -9.93 -1.05
C LYS A 312 23.61 -9.75 -1.66
N GLU A 313 23.55 -9.22 -2.88
CA GLU A 313 22.29 -8.95 -3.57
C GLU A 313 22.39 -9.33 -5.03
N ILE A 314 21.36 -10.01 -5.54
CA ILE A 314 21.21 -10.38 -6.95
C ILE A 314 20.09 -9.51 -7.52
N PHE A 315 20.40 -8.78 -8.59
CA PHE A 315 19.42 -7.99 -9.34
C PHE A 315 19.33 -8.52 -10.77
N VAL A 316 18.12 -8.88 -11.20
CA VAL A 316 17.88 -9.45 -12.53
C VAL A 316 16.69 -8.75 -13.18
N ILE A 317 16.86 -8.39 -14.45
CA ILE A 317 15.81 -7.92 -15.34
C ILE A 317 15.62 -8.99 -16.42
N SER A 318 14.37 -9.37 -16.70
CA SER A 318 14.08 -10.30 -17.79
C SER A 318 14.21 -9.63 -19.15
N PRO A 319 14.47 -10.41 -20.23
CA PRO A 319 14.11 -10.01 -21.57
C PRO A 319 12.67 -9.49 -21.65
N SER A 320 12.42 -8.60 -22.61
CA SER A 320 11.10 -8.00 -22.81
C SER A 320 10.09 -9.06 -23.28
N VAL A 321 8.88 -9.06 -22.70
CA VAL A 321 7.75 -9.89 -23.14
C VAL A 321 6.88 -9.13 -24.12
N ALA A 322 6.25 -9.87 -25.04
CA ALA A 322 5.48 -9.27 -26.14
C ALA A 322 4.19 -8.55 -25.69
N CYS A 323 3.61 -8.98 -24.57
CA CYS A 323 2.38 -8.43 -24.02
C CYS A 323 2.27 -8.76 -22.52
N ILE A 324 1.32 -8.14 -21.82
CA ILE A 324 0.99 -8.47 -20.43
C ILE A 324 -0.53 -8.50 -20.22
N VAL A 325 -1.01 -9.14 -19.16
CA VAL A 325 -2.42 -9.16 -18.76
C VAL A 325 -2.54 -8.36 -17.48
N ASN A 326 -3.32 -7.29 -17.53
CA ASN A 326 -3.60 -6.49 -16.35
C ASN A 326 -4.51 -7.24 -15.37
N GLY A 327 -4.38 -6.95 -14.08
CA GLY A 327 -5.27 -7.52 -13.07
C GLY A 327 -4.85 -8.91 -12.60
N ARG A 328 -3.58 -9.30 -12.75
CA ARG A 328 -3.12 -10.65 -12.36
C ARG A 328 -1.77 -10.65 -11.67
N TYR A 329 -1.47 -11.79 -11.06
CA TYR A 329 -0.16 -12.12 -10.53
C TYR A 329 0.60 -13.01 -11.50
N TYR A 330 1.92 -12.85 -11.51
CA TYR A 330 2.87 -13.62 -12.30
C TYR A 330 3.84 -14.32 -11.38
N ARG A 331 4.24 -15.55 -11.70
CA ARG A 331 5.22 -16.27 -10.89
C ARG A 331 6.65 -16.09 -11.43
N VAL A 332 7.60 -15.88 -10.53
CA VAL A 332 9.04 -16.00 -10.78
C VAL A 332 9.57 -17.15 -9.96
N VAL A 333 10.21 -18.12 -10.64
CA VAL A 333 10.87 -19.25 -9.99
C VAL A 333 12.37 -19.10 -10.18
N VAL A 334 13.11 -19.06 -9.07
CA VAL A 334 14.56 -18.98 -9.06
C VAL A 334 15.10 -20.31 -8.55
N THR A 335 15.79 -21.04 -9.41
CA THR A 335 16.52 -22.25 -9.01
C THR A 335 18.00 -21.92 -8.93
N LEU A 336 18.56 -22.10 -7.74
CA LEU A 336 19.97 -21.92 -7.47
C LEU A 336 20.68 -23.26 -7.61
N PHE A 337 21.71 -23.30 -8.44
CA PHE A 337 22.56 -24.47 -8.64
C PHE A 337 23.95 -24.21 -8.07
N GLY A 338 24.59 -25.25 -7.54
CA GLY A 338 25.97 -25.21 -7.02
C GLY A 338 27.03 -25.27 -8.12
N ASP A 339 26.65 -25.69 -9.32
CA ASP A 339 27.51 -25.78 -10.50
C ASP A 339 26.86 -25.20 -11.76
N ARG A 340 27.70 -24.86 -12.74
CA ARG A 340 27.29 -24.31 -14.03
C ARG A 340 26.56 -25.30 -14.94
N GLU A 341 26.71 -26.59 -14.69
CA GLU A 341 26.09 -27.66 -15.47
C GLU A 341 24.66 -27.96 -14.99
N ARG A 342 24.17 -27.22 -13.99
CA ARG A 342 22.83 -27.32 -13.40
C ARG A 342 22.56 -28.70 -12.78
N ARG A 343 23.58 -29.36 -12.21
CA ARG A 343 23.46 -30.72 -11.64
C ARG A 343 23.16 -30.73 -10.15
N ASP A 344 23.78 -29.83 -9.39
CA ASP A 344 23.62 -29.69 -7.94
C ASP A 344 22.60 -28.59 -7.62
N ILE A 345 21.37 -28.94 -7.23
CA ILE A 345 20.35 -27.95 -6.85
C ILE A 345 20.54 -27.57 -5.37
N LEU A 346 20.90 -26.31 -5.12
CA LEU A 346 21.01 -25.78 -3.76
C LEU A 346 19.65 -25.37 -3.18
N GLY A 347 18.71 -24.95 -4.03
CA GLY A 347 17.36 -24.62 -3.59
C GLY A 347 16.53 -23.93 -4.67
N THR A 348 15.22 -23.86 -4.41
CA THR A 348 14.26 -23.14 -5.24
C THR A 348 13.60 -22.04 -4.42
N HIS A 349 13.38 -20.90 -5.04
CA HIS A 349 12.75 -19.73 -4.46
C HIS A 349 11.64 -19.25 -5.39
N GLU A 350 10.42 -19.13 -4.88
CA GLU A 350 9.25 -18.70 -5.66
C GLU A 350 8.72 -17.37 -5.15
N GLN A 351 8.52 -16.42 -6.07
CA GLN A 351 7.98 -15.09 -5.78
C GLN A 351 6.83 -14.78 -6.74
N MET A 352 5.76 -14.19 -6.23
CA MET A 352 4.69 -13.64 -7.06
C MET A 352 4.95 -12.16 -7.38
N VAL A 353 4.58 -11.71 -8.58
CA VAL A 353 4.68 -10.33 -9.06
C VAL A 353 3.28 -9.86 -9.41
N ALA A 354 2.85 -8.75 -8.82
CA ALA A 354 1.55 -8.17 -9.09
C ALA A 354 1.63 -7.20 -10.26
N PHE A 355 0.69 -7.30 -11.22
CA PHE A 355 0.52 -6.30 -12.28
C PHE A 355 -0.92 -5.79 -12.30
N PHE A 356 -1.15 -4.67 -11.62
CA PHE A 356 -2.46 -4.02 -11.48
C PHE A 356 -2.30 -2.53 -11.77
N VAL A 357 -2.54 -2.16 -13.03
CA VAL A 357 -2.35 -0.81 -13.55
C VAL A 357 -3.69 -0.32 -14.11
N SER A 358 -4.01 0.96 -13.97
CA SER A 358 -5.26 1.47 -14.58
C SER A 358 -5.22 1.34 -16.10
N SER A 359 -6.35 0.99 -16.74
CA SER A 359 -6.45 0.91 -18.21
C SER A 359 -6.13 2.25 -18.90
N LYS A 360 -6.25 3.37 -18.18
CA LYS A 360 -5.81 4.68 -18.66
C LYS A 360 -4.30 4.75 -18.81
N ILE A 361 -3.54 4.27 -17.83
CA ILE A 361 -2.06 4.24 -17.88
C ILE A 361 -1.60 3.27 -18.96
N LEU A 362 -2.20 2.08 -19.06
CA LEU A 362 -1.86 1.11 -20.11
C LEU A 362 -2.01 1.71 -21.52
N ARG A 363 -3.12 2.41 -21.77
CA ARG A 363 -3.34 3.12 -23.03
C ARG A 363 -2.37 4.29 -23.24
N MET A 364 -2.12 5.09 -22.21
CA MET A 364 -1.21 6.24 -22.29
C MET A 364 0.21 5.80 -22.64
N LEU A 365 0.66 4.68 -22.09
CA LEU A 365 1.99 4.12 -22.34
C LEU A 365 2.00 3.21 -23.58
N SER A 366 0.88 2.97 -24.26
CA SER A 366 0.82 2.00 -25.37
C SER A 366 1.37 0.62 -24.95
N VAL A 367 0.99 0.14 -23.76
CA VAL A 367 1.38 -1.18 -23.25
C VAL A 367 0.61 -2.25 -24.03
N PRO A 368 1.30 -3.21 -24.67
CA PRO A 368 0.64 -4.30 -25.36
C PRO A 368 -0.05 -5.26 -24.36
N GLU A 369 -1.36 -5.45 -24.51
CA GLU A 369 -2.14 -6.37 -23.68
C GLU A 369 -2.31 -7.74 -24.38
N CYS A 370 -2.13 -8.84 -23.65
CA CYS A 370 -2.35 -10.18 -24.21
C CYS A 370 -3.86 -10.42 -24.39
N ARG A 371 -4.25 -11.07 -25.48
CA ARG A 371 -5.64 -11.51 -25.67
C ARG A 371 -5.93 -12.65 -24.69
N PRO A 372 -7.08 -12.64 -23.99
CA PRO A 372 -7.57 -13.83 -23.32
C PRO A 372 -7.66 -14.97 -24.33
N THR A 373 -7.22 -16.16 -23.94
CA THR A 373 -7.53 -17.36 -24.71
C THR A 373 -9.03 -17.59 -24.57
N GLU A 374 -9.75 -17.57 -25.70
CA GLU A 374 -11.19 -17.89 -25.76
C GLU A 374 -11.47 -19.35 -25.39
#